data_AF-A0A8X7T2W6-F1
#
_entry.id   AF-A0A8X7T2W6-F1
#
_cell.length_a   1.000
_cell.length_b   1.000
_cell.length_c   1.000
_cell.angle_alpha   90.00
_cell.angle_beta   90.00
_cell.angle_gamma   90.00
#
_symmetry.space_group_name_H-M   'P 1'
#
loop_
_entity.id
_entity.type
_entity.pdbx_description
1 polymer ?
#
loop_
_entity_poly.entity_id
_entity_poly.type
_entity_poly.pdbx_seq_one_letter_code
_entity_poly.pdbx_strand_id
1 'polypeptide(L)'
;MAHFLTTPFAVATGLGLASSAYLFFGNVGMVTCGVIKMTTSAELRDDLDLNADRALSLWACMYENGARQFAPSALVGTVAFFVASRTSSGSGRFATVMHQKLASRLLLSASLFSIAILPFTLIVMMPNIKPLIAARDRVRAQRRSKRDITVFEGDEAAKVIKGIELWKLHNKGRMSIAFVAWVLGTAAALVS
;
A
#
# COMPACT_ATOMS: atom_id res chain seq x y z
N MET A 1 -17.92 14.06 -20.99
CA MET A 1 -16.77 13.36 -20.37
C MET A 1 -15.66 12.96 -21.36
N ALA A 2 -15.93 12.75 -22.66
CA ALA A 2 -14.92 12.27 -23.62
C ALA A 2 -13.74 13.23 -23.90
N HIS A 3 -13.90 14.54 -23.70
CA HIS A 3 -12.82 15.52 -23.97
C HIS A 3 -11.75 15.63 -22.87
N PHE A 4 -11.91 15.00 -21.70
CA PHE A 4 -10.95 15.15 -20.60
C PHE A 4 -9.71 14.24 -20.74
N LEU A 5 -9.84 13.10 -21.45
CA LEU A 5 -8.78 12.10 -21.70
C LEU A 5 -7.92 12.40 -22.94
N THR A 6 -8.11 13.54 -23.60
CA THR A 6 -7.47 13.84 -24.89
C THR A 6 -6.03 14.33 -24.76
N THR A 7 -5.53 14.61 -23.55
CA THR A 7 -4.16 15.08 -23.34
C THR A 7 -3.31 14.04 -22.60
N PRO A 8 -2.04 13.83 -23.02
CA PRO A 8 -1.11 12.96 -22.30
C PRO A 8 -1.00 13.28 -20.81
N PHE A 9 -1.07 14.56 -20.46
CA PHE A 9 -1.12 15.05 -19.09
C PHE A 9 -2.28 14.48 -18.28
N ALA A 10 -3.51 14.49 -18.81
CA ALA A 10 -4.69 14.05 -18.07
C ALA A 10 -4.72 12.53 -17.90
N VAL A 11 -4.30 11.79 -18.93
CA VAL A 11 -4.16 10.32 -18.85
C VAL A 11 -3.12 9.96 -17.79
N ALA A 12 -1.95 10.59 -17.84
CA ALA A 12 -0.87 10.33 -16.90
C ALA A 12 -1.24 10.74 -15.46
N THR A 13 -1.87 11.90 -15.26
CA THR A 13 -2.33 12.35 -13.94
C THR A 13 -3.42 11.42 -13.40
N GLY A 14 -4.40 11.06 -14.21
CA GLY A 14 -5.48 10.14 -13.83
C GLY A 14 -4.96 8.76 -13.44
N LEU A 15 -4.00 8.22 -14.19
CA LEU A 15 -3.37 6.93 -13.86
C LEU A 15 -2.54 7.00 -12.57
N GLY A 16 -1.80 8.10 -12.36
CA GLY A 16 -1.06 8.35 -11.11
C GLY A 16 -2.00 8.44 -9.90
N LEU A 17 -3.11 9.17 -10.05
CA LEU A 17 -4.14 9.29 -9.03
C LEU A 17 -4.82 7.97 -8.73
N ALA A 18 -5.20 7.20 -9.76
CA ALA A 18 -5.83 5.89 -9.57
C ALA A 18 -4.89 4.92 -8.85
N SER A 19 -3.60 4.90 -9.22
CA SER A 19 -2.63 4.01 -8.57
C SER A 19 -2.37 4.40 -7.11
N SER A 20 -2.14 5.68 -6.83
CA SER A 20 -1.94 6.17 -5.45
C SER A 20 -3.19 6.02 -4.59
N ALA A 21 -4.39 6.25 -5.16
CA ALA A 21 -5.67 6.01 -4.51
C ALA A 21 -5.86 4.52 -4.16
N TYR A 22 -5.55 3.60 -5.09
CA TYR A 22 -5.60 2.17 -4.82
C TYR A 22 -4.70 1.78 -3.64
N LEU A 23 -3.47 2.28 -3.62
CA LEU A 23 -2.51 2.02 -2.54
C LEU A 23 -2.98 2.58 -1.20
N PHE A 24 -3.59 3.77 -1.16
CA PHE A 24 -4.09 4.37 0.07
C PHE A 24 -5.46 3.81 0.49
N PHE A 25 -6.50 4.08 -0.29
CA PHE A 25 -7.89 3.73 0.06
C PHE A 25 -8.13 2.22 0.09
N GLY A 26 -7.46 1.44 -0.77
CA GLY A 26 -7.51 -0.02 -0.70
C GLY A 26 -7.02 -0.53 0.65
N ASN A 27 -5.93 0.04 1.19
CA ASN A 27 -5.45 -0.30 2.51
C ASN A 27 -6.33 0.26 3.65
N VAL A 28 -6.96 1.43 3.48
CA VAL A 28 -7.92 1.96 4.46
C VAL A 28 -9.09 0.99 4.63
N GLY A 29 -9.65 0.47 3.53
CA GLY A 29 -10.69 -0.56 3.59
C GLY A 29 -10.23 -1.79 4.36
N MET A 30 -9.01 -2.29 4.09
CA MET A 30 -8.46 -3.45 4.78
C MET A 30 -8.26 -3.24 6.28
N VAL A 31 -7.88 -2.02 6.71
CA VAL A 31 -7.69 -1.66 8.12
C VAL A 31 -9.01 -1.42 8.87
N THR A 32 -10.06 -0.98 8.18
CA THR A 32 -11.34 -0.58 8.78
C THR A 32 -12.39 -1.68 8.82
N CYS A 33 -12.45 -2.53 7.79
CA CYS A 33 -13.42 -3.61 7.69
C CYS A 33 -12.86 -4.93 7.12
N GLY A 34 -11.58 -4.98 6.74
CA GLY A 34 -10.97 -6.17 6.14
C GLY A 34 -10.10 -7.02 7.07
N VAL A 35 -9.31 -7.89 6.44
CA VAL A 35 -8.46 -8.90 7.10
C VAL A 35 -7.44 -8.27 8.05
N ILE A 36 -6.96 -7.05 7.80
CA ILE A 36 -6.00 -6.39 8.70
C ILE A 36 -6.68 -6.10 10.05
N LYS A 37 -7.94 -5.67 10.06
CA LYS A 37 -8.68 -5.47 11.31
C LYS A 37 -8.88 -6.77 12.06
N MET A 38 -9.31 -7.82 11.36
CA MET A 38 -9.54 -9.16 11.94
C MET A 38 -8.27 -9.76 12.57
N THR A 39 -7.11 -9.53 11.97
CA THR A 39 -5.83 -10.10 12.43
C THR A 39 -5.09 -9.26 13.47
N THR A 40 -5.52 -8.01 13.71
CA THR A 40 -4.82 -7.07 14.62
C THR A 40 -5.68 -6.50 15.74
N SER A 41 -7.00 -6.67 15.70
CA SER A 41 -7.86 -6.33 16.83
C SER A 41 -7.88 -7.50 17.79
N ALA A 42 -7.74 -7.25 19.10
CA ALA A 42 -7.87 -8.30 20.10
C ALA A 42 -9.32 -8.79 20.20
N GLU A 43 -10.26 -7.84 20.28
CA GLU A 43 -11.72 -8.07 20.34
C GLU A 43 -12.20 -8.96 19.17
N LEU A 44 -11.93 -8.57 17.93
CA LEU A 44 -12.36 -9.36 16.76
C LEU A 44 -11.66 -10.71 16.64
N ARG A 45 -10.46 -10.86 17.20
CA ARG A 45 -9.81 -12.18 17.21
C ARG A 45 -10.47 -13.10 18.22
N ASP A 46 -10.89 -12.56 19.37
CA ASP A 46 -11.62 -13.29 20.39
C ASP A 46 -13.01 -13.70 19.88
N ASP A 47 -13.77 -12.75 19.33
CA ASP A 47 -15.10 -12.97 18.75
C ASP A 47 -15.12 -14.04 17.64
N LEU A 48 -14.02 -14.15 16.89
CA LEU A 48 -13.89 -15.06 15.75
C LEU A 48 -13.09 -16.33 16.08
N ASP A 49 -12.70 -16.55 17.33
CA ASP A 49 -11.86 -17.68 17.77
C ASP A 49 -10.58 -17.82 16.88
N LEU A 50 -9.91 -16.69 16.63
CA LEU A 50 -8.70 -16.62 15.82
C LEU A 50 -7.46 -16.77 16.69
N ASN A 51 -7.01 -18.02 16.84
CA ASN A 51 -5.68 -18.32 17.38
C ASN A 51 -4.54 -17.72 16.51
N ALA A 52 -3.32 -17.69 17.05
CA ALA A 52 -2.17 -17.08 16.39
C ALA A 52 -1.87 -17.71 15.01
N ASP A 53 -2.03 -19.03 14.87
CA ASP A 53 -1.82 -19.74 13.61
C ASP A 53 -2.81 -19.31 12.52
N ARG A 54 -4.09 -19.20 12.86
CA ARG A 54 -5.16 -18.75 11.96
C ARG A 54 -4.95 -17.28 11.59
N ALA A 55 -4.66 -16.43 12.58
CA ALA A 55 -4.37 -15.01 12.35
C ALA A 55 -3.16 -14.81 11.42
N LEU A 56 -2.08 -15.55 11.66
CA LEU A 56 -0.87 -15.51 10.82
C LEU A 56 -1.14 -16.02 9.40
N SER A 57 -1.94 -17.08 9.26
CA SER A 57 -2.30 -17.64 7.96
C SER A 57 -3.16 -16.67 7.14
N LEU A 58 -4.14 -16.02 7.77
CA LEU A 58 -4.97 -14.99 7.16
C LEU A 58 -4.14 -13.77 6.75
N TRP A 59 -3.27 -13.29 7.64
CA TRP A 59 -2.33 -12.22 7.35
C TRP A 59 -1.44 -12.59 6.16
N ALA A 60 -0.83 -13.77 6.14
CA ALA A 60 0.09 -14.17 5.08
C ALA A 60 -0.64 -14.28 3.72
N CYS A 61 -1.86 -14.83 3.71
CA CYS A 61 -2.68 -14.91 2.50
C CYS A 61 -2.96 -13.51 1.93
N MET A 62 -3.40 -12.58 2.78
CA MET A 62 -3.63 -11.19 2.41
C MET A 62 -2.34 -10.51 1.91
N TYR A 63 -1.22 -10.72 2.61
CA TYR A 63 0.06 -10.15 2.27
C TYR A 63 0.56 -10.64 0.91
N GLU A 64 0.53 -11.96 0.65
CA GLU A 64 0.98 -12.54 -0.62
C GLU A 64 0.18 -11.99 -1.81
N ASN A 65 -1.15 -11.87 -1.66
CA ASN A 65 -2.01 -11.33 -2.70
C ASN A 65 -1.75 -9.83 -2.94
N GLY A 66 -1.63 -9.05 -1.85
CA GLY A 66 -1.34 -7.62 -1.95
C GLY A 66 0.06 -7.31 -2.49
N ALA A 67 1.08 -8.06 -2.07
CA ALA A 67 2.47 -7.85 -2.45
C ALA A 67 2.69 -7.96 -3.97
N ARG A 68 1.96 -8.84 -4.65
CA ARG A 68 2.03 -9.01 -6.11
C ARG A 68 1.63 -7.76 -6.89
N GLN A 69 0.68 -6.99 -6.36
CA GLN A 69 0.19 -5.78 -7.02
C GLN A 69 0.91 -4.52 -6.54
N PHE A 70 1.49 -4.59 -5.34
CA PHE A 70 2.03 -3.43 -4.66
C PHE A 70 3.18 -2.73 -5.42
N ALA A 71 4.21 -3.48 -5.80
CA ALA A 71 5.35 -2.92 -6.53
C ALA A 71 4.96 -2.41 -7.93
N PRO A 72 4.19 -3.18 -8.74
CA PRO A 72 3.64 -2.67 -10.00
C PRO A 72 2.85 -1.37 -9.83
N SER A 73 1.93 -1.28 -8.86
CA SER A 73 1.16 -0.06 -8.61
C SER A 73 2.06 1.13 -8.26
N ALA A 74 3.02 0.96 -7.36
CA ALA A 74 3.96 2.03 -6.99
C ALA A 74 4.78 2.53 -8.20
N LEU A 75 5.25 1.61 -9.05
CA LEU A 75 5.98 1.95 -10.27
C LEU A 75 5.10 2.66 -11.30
N VAL A 76 3.88 2.15 -11.53
CA VAL A 76 2.90 2.80 -12.43
C VAL A 76 2.60 4.22 -11.95
N GLY A 77 2.34 4.41 -10.66
CA GLY A 77 2.10 5.73 -10.07
C GLY A 77 3.30 6.67 -10.25
N THR A 78 4.51 6.16 -10.03
CA THR A 78 5.76 6.90 -10.23
C THR A 78 5.90 7.38 -11.67
N VAL A 79 5.84 6.46 -12.63
CA VAL A 79 6.02 6.77 -14.05
C VAL A 79 4.92 7.72 -14.53
N ALA A 80 3.67 7.47 -14.14
CA ALA A 80 2.54 8.29 -14.52
C ALA A 80 2.66 9.73 -14.02
N PHE A 81 2.99 9.94 -12.74
CA PHE A 81 3.20 11.29 -12.21
C PHE A 81 4.44 11.97 -12.80
N PHE A 82 5.51 11.23 -13.07
CA PHE A 82 6.69 11.78 -13.74
C PHE A 82 6.38 12.25 -15.16
N VAL A 83 5.68 11.42 -15.95
CA VAL A 83 5.24 11.78 -17.30
C VAL A 83 4.29 12.98 -17.26
N ALA A 84 3.34 13.02 -16.31
CA ALA A 84 2.44 14.15 -16.13
C ALA A 84 3.22 15.44 -15.82
N SER A 85 4.25 15.38 -14.98
CA SER A 85 5.13 16.52 -14.72
C SER A 85 5.79 17.04 -16.01
N ARG A 86 6.32 16.16 -16.85
CA ARG A 86 7.00 16.55 -18.10
C ARG A 86 6.05 17.07 -19.17
N THR A 87 4.86 16.48 -19.27
CA THR A 87 3.82 16.83 -20.25
C THR A 87 2.92 17.98 -19.81
N SER A 88 3.14 18.52 -18.61
CA SER A 88 2.50 19.78 -18.18
C SER A 88 2.95 20.97 -19.04
N SER A 89 4.13 20.90 -19.66
CA SER A 89 4.69 21.95 -20.50
C SER A 89 3.99 22.04 -21.85
N GLY A 90 3.43 23.21 -22.18
CA GLY A 90 2.71 23.43 -23.45
C GLY A 90 1.25 22.99 -23.45
N SER A 91 0.71 22.58 -22.30
CA SER A 91 -0.72 22.31 -22.15
C SER A 91 -1.47 23.64 -21.99
N GLY A 92 -2.40 23.93 -22.89
CA GLY A 92 -3.30 25.10 -22.80
C GLY A 92 -4.32 25.04 -21.64
N ARG A 93 -4.17 24.08 -20.71
CA ARG A 93 -5.04 23.92 -19.54
C ARG A 93 -4.70 24.95 -18.47
N PHE A 94 -3.42 25.30 -18.34
CA PHE A 94 -2.95 26.20 -17.30
C PHE A 94 -3.29 27.66 -17.60
N ALA A 95 -3.95 28.33 -16.65
CA ALA A 95 -4.26 29.75 -16.75
C ALA A 95 -3.00 30.65 -16.75
N THR A 96 -1.90 30.21 -16.13
CA THR A 96 -0.64 30.96 -16.08
C THR A 96 0.58 30.04 -16.13
N VAL A 97 1.73 30.58 -16.55
CA VAL A 97 3.04 29.90 -16.47
C VAL A 97 3.39 29.52 -15.03
N MET A 98 2.93 30.31 -14.04
CA MET A 98 3.15 30.00 -12.62
C MET A 98 2.39 28.74 -12.21
N HIS A 99 1.11 28.62 -12.60
CA HIS A 99 0.29 27.43 -12.32
C HIS A 99 0.89 26.17 -12.96
N GLN A 100 1.37 26.27 -14.21
CA GLN A 100 2.06 25.18 -14.88
C GLN A 100 3.30 24.70 -14.11
N LYS A 101 4.17 25.64 -13.69
CA LYS A 101 5.39 25.31 -12.93
C LYS A 101 5.05 24.67 -11.58
N LEU A 102 4.00 25.16 -10.90
CA LEU A 102 3.53 24.61 -9.64
C LEU A 102 3.02 23.18 -9.82
N ALA A 103 2.12 22.94 -10.79
CA ALA A 103 1.58 21.61 -11.07
C ALA A 103 2.70 20.62 -11.44
N SER A 104 3.67 21.02 -12.28
CA SER A 104 4.82 20.18 -12.59
C SER A 104 5.61 19.78 -11.35
N ARG A 105 5.86 20.72 -10.42
CA ARG A 105 6.61 20.44 -9.19
C ARG A 105 5.83 19.49 -8.27
N LEU A 106 4.52 19.72 -8.11
CA LEU A 106 3.65 18.85 -7.32
C LEU A 106 3.61 17.42 -7.87
N LEU A 107 3.52 17.26 -9.19
CA LEU A 107 3.54 15.94 -9.85
C LEU A 107 4.90 15.27 -9.73
N LEU A 108 6.00 16.01 -9.87
CA LEU A 108 7.33 15.46 -9.63
C LEU A 108 7.48 14.99 -8.18
N SER A 109 7.01 15.77 -7.20
CA SER A 109 6.98 15.35 -5.80
C SER A 109 6.10 14.11 -5.60
N ALA A 110 4.90 14.05 -6.21
CA ALA A 110 4.03 12.88 -6.15
C ALA A 110 4.71 11.61 -6.71
N SER A 111 5.49 11.75 -7.79
CA SER A 111 6.34 10.68 -8.33
C SER A 111 7.40 10.23 -7.33
N LEU A 112 8.08 11.17 -6.65
CA LEU A 112 9.10 10.85 -5.64
C LEU A 112 8.51 10.11 -4.43
N PHE A 113 7.34 10.56 -3.94
CA PHE A 113 6.64 9.85 -2.87
C PHE A 113 6.19 8.46 -3.33
N SER A 114 5.69 8.32 -4.56
CA SER A 114 5.27 7.04 -5.11
C SER A 114 6.43 6.03 -5.20
N ILE A 115 7.63 6.45 -5.61
CA ILE A 115 8.79 5.56 -5.67
C ILE A 115 9.38 5.26 -4.29
N ALA A 116 9.31 6.22 -3.34
CA ALA A 116 9.82 6.07 -1.96
C ALA A 116 9.14 4.93 -1.18
N ILE A 117 7.96 4.50 -1.62
CA ILE A 117 7.26 3.32 -1.11
C ILE A 117 8.13 2.05 -1.19
N LEU A 118 8.90 1.87 -2.27
CA LEU A 118 9.72 0.69 -2.49
C LEU A 118 10.88 0.59 -1.48
N PRO A 119 11.77 1.58 -1.35
CA PRO A 119 12.83 1.53 -0.34
C PRO A 119 12.28 1.49 1.08
N PHE A 120 11.15 2.16 1.38
CA PHE A 120 10.49 2.02 2.68
C PHE A 120 10.10 0.56 2.96
N THR A 121 9.49 -0.11 1.99
CA THR A 121 9.10 -1.51 2.13
C THR A 121 10.32 -2.42 2.34
N LEU A 122 11.38 -2.23 1.54
CA LEU A 122 12.59 -3.05 1.60
C LEU A 122 13.39 -2.86 2.89
N ILE A 123 13.51 -1.62 3.37
CA ILE A 123 14.37 -1.28 4.52
C ILE A 123 13.61 -1.44 5.84
N VAL A 124 12.36 -0.97 5.91
CA VAL A 124 11.59 -0.90 7.17
C VAL A 124 10.70 -2.11 7.35
N MET A 125 10.02 -2.59 6.30
CA MET A 125 9.02 -3.65 6.46
C MET A 125 9.58 -5.06 6.33
N MET A 126 10.47 -5.30 5.37
CA MET A 126 11.00 -6.64 5.10
C MET A 126 11.64 -7.34 6.30
N PRO A 127 12.37 -6.66 7.23
CA PRO A 127 12.90 -7.30 8.43
C PRO A 127 11.83 -7.96 9.31
N ASN A 128 10.61 -7.39 9.34
CA ASN A 128 9.49 -7.96 10.08
C ASN A 128 8.68 -8.98 9.26
N ILE A 129 8.57 -8.77 7.94
CA ILE A 129 7.81 -9.66 7.05
C ILE A 129 8.46 -11.04 6.93
N LYS A 130 9.79 -11.10 6.76
CA LYS A 130 10.51 -12.37 6.54
C LYS A 130 10.28 -13.38 7.68
N PRO A 131 10.43 -13.03 8.97
CA PRO A 131 10.11 -13.93 10.07
C PRO A 131 8.66 -14.41 10.09
N LEU A 132 7.69 -13.53 9.79
CA LEU A 132 6.27 -13.90 9.77
C LEU A 132 5.94 -14.89 8.65
N ILE A 133 6.54 -14.72 7.46
CA ILE A 133 6.39 -15.68 6.37
C ILE A 133 7.01 -17.03 6.73
N ALA A 134 8.21 -17.03 7.32
CA ALA A 134 8.85 -18.26 7.79
C ALA A 134 8.01 -18.97 8.87
N ALA A 135 7.42 -18.22 9.81
CA ALA A 135 6.51 -18.74 10.82
C ALA A 135 5.26 -19.37 10.17
N ARG A 136 4.68 -18.73 9.16
CA ARG A 136 3.55 -19.30 8.41
C ARG A 136 3.93 -20.59 7.68
N ASP A 137 5.13 -20.66 7.11
CA ASP A 137 5.59 -21.86 6.41
C ASP A 137 5.77 -23.04 7.36
N ARG A 138 6.17 -22.80 8.61
CA ARG A 138 6.16 -23.83 9.67
C ARG A 138 4.75 -24.34 9.94
N VAL A 139 3.76 -23.45 10.07
CA VAL A 139 2.35 -23.82 10.24
C VAL A 139 1.85 -24.66 9.07
N ARG A 140 2.14 -24.24 7.83
CA ARG A 140 1.76 -25.01 6.62
C ARG A 140 2.42 -26.39 6.59
N ALA A 141 3.69 -26.50 6.97
CA ALA A 141 4.41 -27.78 7.00
C ALA A 141 3.81 -28.76 8.02
N GLN A 142 3.43 -28.27 9.21
CA GLN A 142 2.81 -29.12 10.25
C GLN A 142 1.38 -29.55 9.90
N ARG A 143 0.58 -28.67 9.28
CA ARG A 143 -0.75 -29.07 8.76
C ARG A 143 -0.65 -30.14 7.68
N ARG A 144 0.35 -30.05 6.79
CA ARG A 144 0.60 -31.06 5.76
C ARG A 144 0.99 -32.42 6.35
N SER A 145 1.64 -32.45 7.50
CA SER A 145 1.95 -33.70 8.22
C SER A 145 0.77 -34.24 9.05
N LYS A 146 -0.45 -33.72 8.85
CA LYS A 146 -1.69 -34.08 9.55
C LYS A 146 -1.60 -33.99 11.09
N ARG A 147 -0.68 -33.16 11.60
CA ARG A 147 -0.66 -32.79 13.01
C ARG A 147 -1.58 -31.59 13.17
N ASP A 148 -2.79 -31.83 13.66
CA ASP A 148 -3.77 -30.77 13.96
C ASP A 148 -3.45 -30.16 15.33
N ILE A 149 -2.24 -29.62 15.45
CA ILE A 149 -1.68 -29.09 16.69
C ILE A 149 -1.49 -27.58 16.50
N THR A 150 -1.94 -26.80 17.48
CA THR A 150 -1.61 -25.38 17.58
C THR A 150 -0.10 -25.24 17.62
N VAL A 151 0.47 -24.56 16.62
CA VAL A 151 1.92 -24.45 16.45
C VAL A 151 2.50 -23.43 17.41
N PHE A 152 1.78 -22.34 17.63
CA PHE A 152 2.20 -21.26 18.51
C PHE A 152 1.32 -21.20 19.76
N GLU A 153 1.94 -21.40 20.92
CA GLU A 153 1.32 -21.25 22.23
C GLU A 153 2.13 -20.30 23.12
N GLY A 154 1.49 -19.75 24.14
CA GLY A 154 2.12 -18.85 25.13
C GLY A 154 2.90 -17.69 24.49
N ASP A 155 4.18 -17.59 24.84
CA ASP A 155 5.06 -16.51 24.39
C ASP A 155 5.30 -16.49 22.88
N GLU A 156 5.25 -17.64 22.20
CA GLU A 156 5.43 -17.69 20.75
C GLU A 156 4.20 -17.12 20.02
N ALA A 157 3.00 -17.44 20.51
CA ALA A 157 1.76 -16.85 20.01
C ALA A 157 1.77 -15.32 20.16
N ALA A 158 2.19 -14.82 21.33
CA ALA A 158 2.31 -13.39 21.59
C ALA A 158 3.32 -12.70 20.64
N LYS A 159 4.47 -13.33 20.37
CA LYS A 159 5.48 -12.82 19.41
C LYS A 159 4.93 -12.71 17.99
N VAL A 160 4.18 -13.73 17.53
CA VAL A 160 3.56 -13.72 16.20
C VAL A 160 2.56 -12.57 16.07
N ILE A 161 1.65 -12.43 17.04
CA ILE A 161 0.65 -11.36 17.04
C ILE A 161 1.32 -9.98 17.06
N LYS A 162 2.31 -9.78 17.95
CA LYS A 162 3.09 -8.53 18.01
C LYS A 162 3.79 -8.23 16.69
N GLY A 163 4.28 -9.25 15.98
CA GLY A 163 4.85 -9.09 14.64
C GLY A 163 3.82 -8.60 13.62
N ILE A 164 2.60 -9.14 13.64
CA ILE A 164 1.50 -8.69 12.76
C ILE A 164 1.10 -7.24 13.08
N GLU A 165 1.04 -6.87 14.36
CA GLU A 165 0.78 -5.49 14.80
C GLU A 165 1.89 -4.51 14.37
N LEU A 166 3.16 -4.91 14.49
CA LEU A 166 4.29 -4.13 14.01
C LEU A 166 4.24 -3.97 12.48
N TRP A 167 3.84 -5.01 11.75
CA TRP A 167 3.62 -4.91 10.31
C TRP A 167 2.51 -3.90 9.99
N LYS A 168 1.39 -3.90 10.73
CA LYS A 168 0.32 -2.91 10.57
C LYS A 168 0.82 -1.50 10.81
N LEU A 169 1.65 -1.29 11.84
CA LEU A 169 2.26 0.02 12.11
C LEU A 169 3.12 0.48 10.92
N HIS A 170 4.00 -0.38 10.41
CA HIS A 170 4.79 -0.02 9.23
C HIS A 170 3.92 0.19 7.99
N ASN A 171 2.86 -0.61 7.80
CA ASN A 171 1.93 -0.44 6.69
C ASN A 171 1.21 0.91 6.75
N LYS A 172 0.87 1.41 7.95
CA LYS A 172 0.35 2.79 8.10
C LYS A 172 1.36 3.83 7.59
N GLY A 173 2.64 3.70 7.92
CA GLY A 173 3.69 4.58 7.38
C GLY A 173 3.71 4.57 5.85
N ARG A 174 3.63 3.38 5.25
CA ARG A 174 3.55 3.20 3.80
C ARG A 174 2.29 3.80 3.19
N MET A 175 1.14 3.66 3.85
CA MET A 175 -0.12 4.29 3.44
C MET A 175 -0.02 5.81 3.47
N SER A 176 0.63 6.40 4.48
CA SER A 176 0.84 7.84 4.57
C SER A 176 1.66 8.37 3.39
N ILE A 177 2.69 7.64 2.96
CA ILE A 177 3.48 8.00 1.76
C ILE A 177 2.58 8.01 0.52
N ALA A 178 1.75 6.98 0.32
CA ALA A 178 0.80 6.91 -0.80
C ALA A 178 -0.25 8.02 -0.74
N PHE A 179 -0.74 8.36 0.45
CA PHE A 179 -1.68 9.46 0.67
C PHE A 179 -1.08 10.81 0.27
N VAL A 180 0.16 11.09 0.68
CA VAL A 180 0.85 12.32 0.29
C VAL A 180 1.01 12.40 -1.24
N ALA A 181 1.40 11.31 -1.90
CA ALA A 181 1.46 11.26 -3.36
C ALA A 181 0.08 11.57 -4.01
N TRP A 182 -0.99 11.00 -3.47
CA TRP A 182 -2.36 11.25 -3.95
C TRP A 182 -2.80 12.70 -3.74
N VAL A 183 -2.54 13.30 -2.58
CA VAL A 183 -2.85 14.72 -2.29
C VAL A 183 -2.10 15.64 -3.23
N LEU A 184 -0.80 15.41 -3.43
CA LEU A 184 0.03 16.21 -4.34
C LEU A 184 -0.44 16.11 -5.79
N GLY A 185 -0.77 14.90 -6.25
CA GLY A 185 -1.35 14.69 -7.58
C GLY A 185 -2.71 15.38 -7.75
N THR A 186 -3.54 15.36 -6.71
CA THR A 186 -4.87 16.00 -6.73
C THR A 186 -4.73 17.51 -6.74
N ALA A 187 -3.86 18.07 -5.90
CA ALA A 187 -3.55 19.50 -5.89
C ALA A 187 -3.02 19.97 -7.25
N ALA A 188 -2.14 19.19 -7.89
CA ALA A 188 -1.66 19.50 -9.23
C ALA A 188 -2.78 19.53 -10.28
N ALA A 189 -3.73 18.59 -10.19
CA ALA A 189 -4.88 18.51 -11.09
C ALA A 189 -5.90 19.65 -10.87
N LEU A 190 -5.97 20.22 -9.67
CA LEU A 190 -6.85 21.36 -9.36
C LEU A 190 -6.27 22.70 -9.77
N VAL A 191 -4.93 22.80 -9.84
CA VAL A 191 -4.21 24.00 -10.28
C VAL A 191 -4.04 24.03 -11.80
N SER A 192 -4.24 22.89 -12.48
CA SER A 192 -4.21 22.72 -13.93
C SER A 192 -5.53 23.00 -14.60
#